data_AF-A0A3N1T9I1-F1
#
_entry.id   AF-A0A3N1T9I1-F1
#
_cell.length_a   1.000
_cell.length_b   1.000
_cell.length_c   1.000
_cell.angle_alpha   90.00
_cell.angle_beta   90.00
_cell.angle_gamma   90.00
#
_symmetry.space_group_name_H-M   'P 1'
#
loop_
_entity.id
_entity.type
_entity.pdbx_description
1 polymer ?
#
loop_
_entity_poly.entity_id
_entity_poly.type
_entity_poly.pdbx_seq_one_letter_code
_entity_poly.pdbx_strand_id
1 'polypeptide(L)'
;MASLLPQLVNVLVVSADVSDAVVTVRARTRSGVPEGCTGCGQLSAWCHSRYVRRLADVTLGGRPLRIELSVRRLYCENPTCPKVTFAEQVPGLTVRYQRRTPQLQRLVEAVGVVLASRGGARMLRILNVTLSRCTVLSHLMRVPLPPLETPRVLGVDDFALYGDTYGTLLVDATTRLPLTLWEGRDAEQLNHWLREHPVSRSPAATAPSPTGGASRRAHPTPCRSATASSAP
;
A
#
# COMPACT_ATOMS: atom_id res chain seq x y z
N MET A 1 -3.73 -30.25 -1.85
CA MET A 1 -3.20 -29.83 -3.16
C MET A 1 -3.35 -28.32 -3.26
N ALA A 2 -2.26 -27.58 -3.48
CA ALA A 2 -2.33 -26.13 -3.66
C ALA A 2 -2.94 -25.80 -5.04
N SER A 3 -3.93 -24.92 -5.09
CA SER A 3 -4.47 -24.41 -6.35
C SER A 3 -3.46 -23.48 -7.01
N LEU A 4 -3.24 -23.62 -8.32
CA LEU A 4 -2.34 -22.75 -9.10
C LEU A 4 -2.79 -21.28 -9.07
N LEU A 5 -4.11 -21.04 -9.07
CA LEU A 5 -4.74 -19.73 -9.03
C LEU A 5 -5.75 -19.70 -7.87
N PRO A 6 -5.30 -19.54 -6.62
CA PRO A 6 -6.16 -19.63 -5.43
C PRO A 6 -7.27 -18.57 -5.40
N GLN A 7 -7.05 -17.41 -6.02
CA GLN A 7 -8.04 -16.34 -6.17
C GLN A 7 -9.24 -16.72 -7.06
N LEU A 8 -9.13 -17.80 -7.85
CA LEU A 8 -10.20 -18.24 -8.76
C LEU A 8 -11.06 -19.38 -8.20
N VAL A 9 -10.80 -19.87 -6.98
CA VAL A 9 -11.51 -21.05 -6.41
C VAL A 9 -13.02 -20.85 -6.26
N ASN A 10 -13.46 -19.59 -6.10
CA ASN A 10 -14.86 -19.24 -5.88
C ASN A 10 -15.62 -18.89 -7.18
N VAL A 11 -15.01 -19.09 -8.35
CA VAL A 11 -15.62 -18.82 -9.65
C VAL A 11 -15.54 -20.03 -10.57
N LEU A 12 -16.41 -20.07 -11.57
CA LEU A 12 -16.34 -21.06 -12.64
C LEU A 12 -15.44 -20.50 -13.74
N VAL A 13 -14.26 -21.07 -13.90
CA VAL A 13 -13.38 -20.76 -15.03
C VAL A 13 -13.98 -21.37 -16.29
N VAL A 14 -14.17 -20.54 -17.32
CA VAL A 14 -14.75 -20.92 -18.61
C VAL A 14 -13.65 -21.20 -19.63
N SER A 15 -12.66 -20.32 -19.71
CA SER A 15 -11.50 -20.49 -20.58
C SER A 15 -10.28 -19.80 -19.99
N ALA A 16 -9.10 -20.26 -20.41
CA ALA A 16 -7.85 -19.54 -20.26
C ALA A 16 -7.15 -19.56 -21.63
N ASP A 17 -6.86 -18.38 -22.15
CA ASP A 17 -6.27 -18.20 -23.47
C ASP A 17 -5.16 -17.15 -23.43
N VAL A 18 -4.22 -17.25 -24.36
CA VAL A 18 -3.12 -16.29 -24.51
C VAL A 18 -3.34 -15.53 -25.80
N SER A 19 -3.49 -14.21 -25.70
CA SER A 19 -3.61 -13.29 -26.84
C SER A 19 -2.72 -12.08 -26.60
N ASP A 20 -1.99 -11.63 -27.62
CA ASP A 20 -1.20 -10.39 -27.59
C ASP A 20 -0.27 -10.27 -26.37
N ALA A 21 0.37 -11.38 -26.02
CA ALA A 21 1.24 -11.53 -24.84
C ALA A 21 0.54 -11.38 -23.47
N VAL A 22 -0.79 -11.32 -23.40
CA VAL A 22 -1.59 -11.30 -22.18
C VAL A 22 -2.26 -12.66 -21.99
N VAL A 23 -2.22 -13.20 -20.77
CA VAL A 23 -3.07 -14.33 -20.39
C VAL A 23 -4.44 -13.77 -20.02
N THR A 24 -5.48 -14.18 -20.74
CA THR A 24 -6.87 -13.84 -20.41
C THR A 24 -7.56 -15.08 -19.82
N VAL A 25 -8.07 -14.93 -18.60
CA VAL A 25 -8.92 -15.94 -17.96
C VAL A 25 -10.35 -15.43 -17.96
N ARG A 26 -11.25 -16.16 -18.62
CA ARG A 26 -12.68 -15.89 -18.59
C ARG A 26 -13.31 -16.72 -17.50
N ALA A 27 -14.00 -16.06 -16.58
CA ALA A 27 -14.66 -16.71 -15.46
C ALA A 27 -16.04 -16.12 -15.23
N ARG A 28 -16.90 -16.87 -14.53
CA ARG A 28 -18.22 -16.39 -14.11
C ARG A 28 -18.52 -16.83 -12.70
N THR A 29 -19.33 -16.04 -12.02
CA THR A 29 -19.92 -16.43 -10.74
C THR A 29 -21.06 -17.43 -10.94
N ARG A 30 -21.28 -18.25 -9.90
CA ARG A 30 -22.32 -19.28 -9.88
C ARG A 30 -23.70 -18.63 -9.83
N SER A 31 -24.64 -19.12 -10.64
CA SER A 31 -26.05 -18.72 -10.53
C SER A 31 -26.68 -19.32 -9.28
N GLY A 32 -27.77 -18.72 -8.78
CA GLY A 32 -28.58 -19.26 -7.70
C GLY A 32 -27.98 -19.15 -6.28
N VAL A 33 -26.69 -18.85 -6.15
CA VAL A 33 -26.07 -18.60 -4.83
C VAL A 33 -26.47 -17.20 -4.36
N PRO A 34 -27.11 -17.06 -3.18
CA PRO A 34 -27.43 -15.75 -2.61
C PRO A 34 -26.17 -14.98 -2.21
N GLU A 35 -26.21 -13.66 -2.34
CA GLU A 35 -25.12 -12.76 -1.96
C GLU A 35 -25.65 -11.61 -1.11
N GLY A 36 -24.82 -11.14 -0.17
CA GLY A 36 -25.18 -10.04 0.72
C GLY A 36 -25.16 -8.70 0.00
N CYS A 37 -26.23 -7.93 0.15
CA CYS A 37 -26.29 -6.55 -0.34
C CYS A 37 -25.13 -5.73 0.25
N THR A 38 -24.33 -5.10 -0.61
CA THR A 38 -23.20 -4.24 -0.21
C THR A 38 -23.60 -2.95 0.54
N GLY A 39 -24.87 -2.80 0.91
CA GLY A 39 -25.41 -1.70 1.72
C GLY A 39 -25.90 -2.18 3.07
N CYS A 40 -26.88 -3.09 3.08
CA CYS A 40 -27.53 -3.57 4.30
C CYS A 40 -27.21 -5.02 4.68
N GLY A 41 -26.45 -5.76 3.87
CA GLY A 41 -26.12 -7.17 4.12
C GLY A 41 -27.22 -8.18 3.75
N GLN A 42 -28.45 -7.74 3.44
CA GLN A 42 -29.56 -8.62 3.06
C GLN A 42 -29.14 -9.57 1.93
N LEU A 43 -29.27 -10.88 2.16
CA LEU A 43 -29.01 -11.90 1.15
C LEU A 43 -30.08 -11.84 0.07
N SER A 44 -29.66 -11.91 -1.19
CA SER A 44 -30.56 -12.01 -2.34
C SER A 44 -29.93 -12.89 -3.41
N ALA A 45 -30.76 -13.68 -4.09
CA ALA A 45 -30.41 -14.39 -5.30
C ALA A 45 -31.11 -13.81 -6.54
N TRP A 46 -31.94 -12.77 -6.37
CA TRP A 46 -32.76 -12.20 -7.43
C TRP A 46 -31.90 -11.39 -8.41
N CYS A 47 -31.58 -12.02 -9.55
CA CYS A 47 -30.71 -11.45 -10.55
C CYS A 47 -31.42 -10.39 -11.40
N HIS A 48 -30.89 -9.17 -11.40
CA HIS A 48 -31.27 -8.08 -12.31
C HIS A 48 -30.59 -8.28 -13.67
N SER A 49 -29.26 -8.42 -13.68
CA SER A 49 -28.48 -8.59 -14.92
C SER A 49 -27.11 -9.19 -14.64
N ARG A 50 -26.36 -9.51 -15.70
CA ARG A 50 -24.93 -9.86 -15.62
C ARG A 50 -24.11 -8.84 -16.41
N TYR A 51 -22.89 -8.58 -15.97
CA TYR A 51 -21.93 -7.75 -16.68
C TYR A 51 -20.50 -8.24 -16.45
N VAL A 52 -19.58 -7.88 -17.34
CA VAL A 52 -18.17 -8.30 -17.25
C VAL A 52 -17.34 -7.25 -16.51
N ARG A 53 -16.63 -7.68 -15.47
CA ARG A 53 -15.56 -6.92 -14.82
C ARG A 53 -14.22 -7.40 -15.36
N ARG A 54 -13.40 -6.46 -15.85
CA ARG A 54 -12.01 -6.72 -16.21
C ARG A 54 -11.11 -6.41 -15.02
N LEU A 55 -10.42 -7.42 -14.51
CA LEU A 55 -9.48 -7.29 -13.40
C LEU A 55 -8.08 -7.60 -13.91
N ALA A 56 -7.11 -6.76 -13.56
CA ALA A 56 -5.70 -7.14 -13.68
C ALA A 56 -5.27 -7.93 -12.45
N ASP A 57 -4.37 -8.88 -12.65
CA ASP A 57 -3.79 -9.70 -11.58
C ASP A 57 -2.26 -9.74 -11.69
N VAL A 58 -1.60 -10.40 -10.75
CA VAL A 58 -0.17 -10.70 -10.84
C VAL A 58 0.14 -11.52 -12.09
N THR A 59 1.34 -11.35 -12.64
CA THR A 59 1.73 -12.01 -13.89
C THR A 59 1.71 -13.53 -13.77
N LEU A 60 1.34 -14.19 -14.87
CA LEU A 60 1.35 -15.64 -14.99
C LEU A 60 2.33 -16.03 -16.10
N GLY A 61 3.36 -16.80 -15.76
CA GLY A 61 4.41 -17.18 -16.72
C GLY A 61 5.14 -15.95 -17.32
N GLY A 62 5.33 -14.90 -16.52
CA GLY A 62 5.96 -13.64 -16.94
C GLY A 62 5.06 -12.74 -17.79
N ARG A 63 3.81 -13.11 -18.07
CA ARG A 63 2.87 -12.35 -18.89
C ARG A 63 1.82 -11.64 -18.02
N PRO A 64 1.34 -10.44 -18.40
CA PRO A 64 0.19 -9.82 -17.73
C PRO A 64 -1.01 -10.78 -17.70
N LEU A 65 -1.65 -10.89 -16.54
CA LEU A 65 -2.88 -11.68 -16.36
C LEU A 65 -4.08 -10.75 -16.29
N ARG A 66 -5.06 -10.98 -17.15
CA ARG A 66 -6.36 -10.31 -17.15
C ARG A 66 -7.46 -11.32 -16.88
N ILE A 67 -8.31 -11.02 -15.91
CA ILE A 67 -9.49 -11.81 -15.60
C ILE A 67 -10.71 -11.08 -16.12
N GLU A 68 -11.43 -11.69 -17.06
CA GLU A 68 -12.75 -11.23 -17.52
C GLU A 68 -13.83 -11.99 -16.74
N LEU A 69 -14.29 -11.37 -15.65
CA LEU A 69 -15.23 -11.97 -14.72
C LEU A 69 -16.66 -11.52 -15.03
N SER A 70 -17.50 -12.43 -15.50
CA SER A 70 -18.95 -12.21 -15.58
C SER A 70 -19.56 -12.30 -14.19
N VAL A 71 -20.01 -11.15 -13.68
CA VAL A 71 -20.67 -11.02 -12.38
C VAL A 71 -22.15 -10.65 -12.54
N ARG A 72 -22.96 -11.07 -11.58
CA ARG A 72 -24.36 -10.72 -11.39
C ARG A 72 -24.49 -9.38 -10.68
N ARG A 73 -25.47 -8.61 -11.15
CA ARG A 73 -26.12 -7.54 -10.42
C ARG A 73 -27.43 -8.09 -9.89
N LEU A 74 -27.63 -7.99 -8.58
CA LEU A 74 -28.77 -8.54 -7.84
C LEU A 74 -29.64 -7.41 -7.30
N TYR A 75 -30.93 -7.64 -7.12
CA TYR A 75 -31.85 -6.74 -6.43
C TYR A 75 -31.67 -6.88 -4.92
N CYS A 76 -31.70 -5.76 -4.19
CA CYS A 76 -31.82 -5.81 -2.73
C CYS A 76 -33.29 -5.96 -2.37
N GLU A 77 -33.63 -7.03 -1.65
CA GLU A 77 -35.01 -7.33 -1.25
C GLU A 77 -35.42 -6.60 0.05
N ASN A 78 -34.49 -5.88 0.69
CA ASN A 78 -34.82 -5.02 1.82
C ASN A 78 -35.39 -3.67 1.32
N PRO A 79 -36.68 -3.36 1.57
CA PRO A 79 -37.34 -2.15 1.09
C PRO A 79 -36.80 -0.86 1.74
N THR A 80 -36.17 -0.96 2.91
CA THR A 80 -35.56 0.18 3.62
C THR A 80 -34.14 0.50 3.13
N CYS A 81 -33.54 -0.37 2.32
CA CYS A 81 -32.18 -0.15 1.83
C CYS A 81 -32.20 0.86 0.68
N PRO A 82 -31.38 1.93 0.72
CA PRO A 82 -31.29 2.87 -0.40
C PRO A 82 -30.67 2.24 -1.65
N LYS A 83 -30.01 1.08 -1.53
CA LYS A 83 -29.51 0.33 -2.68
C LYS A 83 -30.61 -0.55 -3.25
N VAL A 84 -31.10 -0.21 -4.44
CA VAL A 84 -32.06 -1.05 -5.19
C VAL A 84 -31.36 -2.27 -5.82
N THR A 85 -30.13 -2.09 -6.31
CA THR A 85 -29.31 -3.19 -6.84
C THR A 85 -27.89 -3.14 -6.32
N PHE A 86 -27.22 -4.29 -6.30
CA PHE A 86 -25.81 -4.40 -5.96
C PHE A 86 -25.12 -5.42 -6.86
N ALA A 87 -23.83 -5.22 -7.12
CA ALA A 87 -23.00 -6.21 -7.78
C ALA A 87 -22.42 -7.16 -6.73
N GLU A 88 -22.53 -8.46 -6.97
CA GLU A 88 -21.89 -9.47 -6.12
C GLU A 88 -20.38 -9.22 -6.00
N GLN A 89 -19.81 -9.57 -4.85
CA GLN A 89 -18.36 -9.50 -4.61
C GLN A 89 -17.85 -10.91 -4.31
N VAL A 90 -16.92 -11.39 -5.12
CA VAL A 90 -16.24 -12.67 -4.91
C VAL A 90 -15.12 -12.48 -3.88
N PRO A 91 -15.19 -13.15 -2.71
CA PRO A 91 -14.14 -13.08 -1.70
C PRO A 91 -12.77 -13.48 -2.27
N GLY A 92 -11.74 -12.69 -1.96
CA GLY A 92 -10.38 -12.92 -2.44
C GLY A 92 -10.09 -12.47 -3.88
N LEU A 93 -11.12 -12.16 -4.67
CA LEU A 93 -10.98 -11.82 -6.09
C LEU A 93 -11.43 -10.39 -6.42
N THR A 94 -12.52 -9.92 -5.82
CA THR A 94 -13.08 -8.60 -6.14
C THR A 94 -13.22 -7.71 -4.92
N VAL A 95 -12.94 -6.42 -5.13
CA VAL A 95 -13.28 -5.33 -4.20
C VAL A 95 -14.09 -4.30 -4.97
N ARG A 96 -15.02 -3.60 -4.30
CA ARG A 96 -15.85 -2.55 -4.91
C ARG A 96 -14.97 -1.50 -5.58
N TYR A 97 -15.33 -1.10 -6.80
CA TYR A 97 -14.61 -0.16 -7.67
C TYR A 97 -13.18 -0.55 -8.09
N GLN A 98 -12.57 -1.55 -7.46
CA GLN A 98 -11.23 -2.00 -7.80
C GLN A 98 -11.24 -2.76 -9.13
N ARG A 99 -10.24 -2.45 -9.96
CA ARG A 99 -9.98 -3.11 -11.27
C ARG A 99 -8.74 -4.01 -11.23
N ARG A 100 -8.27 -4.32 -10.03
CA ARG A 100 -7.13 -5.19 -9.74
C ARG A 100 -7.57 -6.20 -8.70
N THR A 101 -7.01 -7.40 -8.71
CA THR A 101 -7.22 -8.37 -7.64
C THR A 101 -6.60 -7.85 -6.33
N PRO A 102 -7.08 -8.32 -5.16
CA PRO A 102 -6.44 -8.03 -3.89
C PRO A 102 -4.96 -8.43 -3.85
N GLN A 103 -4.58 -9.51 -4.54
CA GLN A 103 -3.20 -9.96 -4.62
C GLN A 103 -2.32 -8.96 -5.38
N LEU A 104 -2.74 -8.51 -6.56
CA LEU A 104 -2.03 -7.47 -7.28
C LEU A 104 -1.99 -6.15 -6.51
N GLN A 105 -3.07 -5.80 -5.80
CA GLN A 105 -3.10 -4.61 -4.97
C GLN A 105 -2.02 -4.64 -3.87
N ARG A 106 -1.86 -5.77 -3.16
CA ARG A 106 -0.80 -5.93 -2.15
C ARG A 106 0.60 -5.82 -2.76
N LEU A 107 0.82 -6.35 -3.96
CA LEU A 107 2.10 -6.20 -4.66
C LEU A 107 2.39 -4.72 -4.97
N VAL A 108 1.38 -3.97 -5.43
CA VAL A 108 1.53 -2.52 -5.70
C VAL A 108 1.88 -1.76 -4.44
N GLU A 109 1.25 -2.09 -3.31
CA GLU A 109 1.53 -1.47 -2.01
C GLU A 109 2.94 -1.81 -1.52
N ALA A 110 3.35 -3.08 -1.57
CA ALA A 110 4.70 -3.51 -1.18
C ALA A 110 5.78 -2.84 -2.03
N VAL A 111 5.59 -2.77 -3.35
CA VAL A 111 6.50 -2.05 -4.25
C VAL A 111 6.52 -0.56 -3.95
N GLY A 112 5.37 0.02 -3.60
CA GLY A 112 5.26 1.41 -3.16
C GLY A 112 6.06 1.68 -1.89
N VAL A 113 6.00 0.77 -0.90
CA VAL A 113 6.76 0.89 0.36
C VAL A 113 8.25 0.84 0.11
N VAL A 114 8.73 -0.08 -0.74
CA VAL A 114 10.17 -0.28 -0.97
C VAL A 114 10.78 0.79 -1.88
N LEU A 115 10.07 1.19 -2.95
CA LEU A 115 10.65 1.99 -4.04
C LEU A 115 9.98 3.35 -4.24
N ALA A 116 8.99 3.69 -3.40
CA ALA A 116 8.19 4.90 -3.50
C ALA A 116 7.59 5.13 -4.91
N SER A 117 7.23 6.37 -5.23
CA SER A 117 6.44 6.74 -6.40
C SER A 117 7.07 6.34 -7.75
N ARG A 118 8.18 6.99 -8.16
CA ARG A 118 8.78 6.80 -9.49
C ARG A 118 9.53 5.47 -9.60
N GLY A 119 10.22 5.07 -8.54
CA GLY A 119 10.90 3.77 -8.46
C GLY A 119 9.89 2.64 -8.54
N GLY A 120 8.82 2.72 -7.75
CA GLY A 120 7.75 1.73 -7.75
C GLY A 120 7.03 1.63 -9.10
N ALA A 121 6.70 2.75 -9.74
CA ALA A 121 6.10 2.73 -11.08
C ALA A 121 7.03 2.15 -12.16
N ARG A 122 8.35 2.20 -11.97
CA ARG A 122 9.33 1.58 -12.88
C ARG A 122 9.43 0.08 -12.64
N MET A 123 9.50 -0.33 -11.37
CA MET A 123 9.50 -1.74 -10.99
C MET A 123 8.21 -2.44 -11.44
N LEU A 124 7.05 -1.83 -11.20
CA LEU A 124 5.78 -2.40 -11.66
C LEU A 124 5.73 -2.60 -13.17
N ARG A 125 6.32 -1.69 -13.97
CA ARG A 125 6.43 -1.90 -15.43
C ARG A 125 7.30 -3.11 -15.80
N ILE A 126 8.39 -3.35 -15.09
CA ILE A 126 9.22 -4.55 -15.26
C ILE A 126 8.39 -5.80 -14.93
N LEU A 127 7.51 -5.71 -13.93
CA LEU A 127 6.56 -6.76 -13.55
C LEU A 127 5.29 -6.78 -14.43
N ASN A 128 5.28 -6.12 -15.59
CA ASN A 128 4.14 -6.04 -16.51
C ASN A 128 2.84 -5.46 -15.90
N VAL A 129 2.98 -4.57 -14.92
CA VAL A 129 1.90 -3.81 -14.27
C VAL A 129 2.07 -2.32 -14.56
N THR A 130 1.20 -1.76 -15.38
CA THR A 130 1.27 -0.34 -15.74
C THR A 130 0.48 0.52 -14.77
N LEU A 131 1.17 1.27 -13.91
CA LEU A 131 0.59 2.30 -13.04
C LEU A 131 1.42 3.59 -13.08
N SER A 132 0.75 4.73 -12.94
CA SER A 132 1.42 6.02 -12.85
C SER A 132 2.12 6.18 -11.49
N ARG A 133 3.15 7.02 -11.40
CA ARG A 133 3.79 7.37 -10.10
C ARG A 133 2.77 7.91 -9.10
N CYS A 134 1.77 8.67 -9.57
CA CYS A 134 0.75 9.28 -8.73
C CYS A 134 -0.20 8.21 -8.18
N THR A 135 -0.50 7.18 -8.97
CA THR A 135 -1.29 6.03 -8.53
C THR A 135 -0.54 5.21 -7.49
N VAL A 136 0.75 4.94 -7.71
CA VAL A 136 1.59 4.25 -6.72
C VAL A 136 1.65 5.04 -5.41
N LEU A 137 1.92 6.34 -5.48
CA LEU A 137 1.93 7.23 -4.30
C LEU A 137 0.58 7.23 -3.58
N SER A 138 -0.53 7.37 -4.32
CA SER A 138 -1.87 7.37 -3.73
C SER A 138 -2.20 6.06 -3.00
N HIS A 139 -1.71 4.92 -3.48
CA HIS A 139 -1.85 3.66 -2.76
C HIS A 139 -0.92 3.57 -1.55
N LEU A 140 0.34 3.98 -1.69
CA LEU A 140 1.29 4.04 -0.58
C LEU A 140 0.74 4.87 0.59
N MET A 141 0.18 6.06 0.31
CA MET A 141 -0.40 6.94 1.33
C MET A 141 -1.65 6.36 2.02
N ARG A 142 -2.23 5.28 1.48
CA ARG A 142 -3.38 4.57 2.06
C ARG A 142 -2.99 3.28 2.77
N VAL A 143 -1.71 2.89 2.71
CA VAL A 143 -1.20 1.75 3.49
C VAL A 143 -1.26 2.15 4.96
N PRO A 144 -1.92 1.35 5.82
CA PRO A 144 -1.94 1.64 7.25
C PRO A 144 -0.51 1.56 7.79
N LEU A 145 -0.13 2.53 8.62
CA LEU A 145 1.11 2.45 9.36
C LEU A 145 1.01 1.29 10.38
N PRO A 146 2.12 0.59 10.66
CA PRO A 146 2.15 -0.33 11.78
C PRO A 146 1.79 0.42 13.07
N PRO A 147 1.18 -0.27 14.06
CA PRO A 147 0.94 0.33 15.36
C PRO A 147 2.26 0.83 15.95
N LEU A 148 2.20 1.98 16.62
CA LEU A 148 3.35 2.54 17.30
C LEU A 148 3.66 1.69 18.53
N GLU A 149 4.79 1.00 18.52
CA GLU A 149 5.33 0.33 19.70
C GLU A 149 6.18 1.32 20.50
N THR A 150 6.03 1.31 21.82
CA THR A 150 6.84 2.17 22.69
C THR A 150 8.32 1.77 22.56
N PRO A 151 9.21 2.68 22.12
CA PRO A 151 10.61 2.33 21.94
C PRO A 151 11.29 2.07 23.28
N ARG A 152 12.32 1.23 23.29
CA ARG A 152 13.20 1.07 24.47
C ARG A 152 14.22 2.20 24.57
N VAL A 153 14.70 2.65 23.42
CA VAL A 153 15.66 3.75 23.29
C VAL A 153 15.15 4.67 22.21
N LEU A 154 14.78 5.89 22.61
CA LEU A 154 14.30 6.91 21.69
C LEU A 154 15.49 7.71 21.15
N GLY A 155 15.65 7.74 19.83
CA GLY A 155 16.50 8.70 19.13
C GLY A 155 15.68 9.92 18.72
N VAL A 156 16.26 11.10 18.88
CA VAL A 156 15.70 12.38 18.45
C VAL A 156 16.72 13.04 17.55
N ASP A 157 16.29 13.47 16.35
CA ASP A 157 17.16 14.16 15.40
C ASP A 157 16.43 15.33 14.71
N ASP A 158 17.18 16.34 14.33
CA ASP A 158 16.69 17.47 13.53
C ASP A 158 16.91 17.16 12.04
N PHE A 159 15.82 16.99 11.30
CA PHE A 159 15.86 16.62 9.89
C PHE A 159 15.39 17.75 8.99
N ALA A 160 16.19 18.11 7.97
CA ALA A 160 15.78 19.09 6.97
C ALA A 160 14.70 18.50 6.05
N LEU A 161 13.48 19.07 6.07
CA LEU A 161 12.35 18.62 5.24
C LEU A 161 12.50 19.10 3.79
N TYR A 162 12.67 20.41 3.62
CA TYR A 162 12.90 21.07 2.33
C TYR A 162 13.46 22.47 2.54
N GLY A 163 14.50 22.84 1.78
CA GLY A 163 15.16 24.14 1.94
C GLY A 163 15.62 24.37 3.38
N ASP A 164 15.19 25.49 3.96
CA ASP A 164 15.48 25.87 5.35
C ASP A 164 14.39 25.44 6.35
N THR A 165 13.44 24.61 5.92
CA THR A 165 12.41 24.03 6.80
C THR A 165 12.93 22.74 7.45
N TYR A 166 12.98 22.74 8.78
CA TYR A 166 13.40 21.59 9.59
C TYR A 166 12.20 20.94 10.28
N GLY A 167 12.34 19.65 10.58
CA GLY A 167 11.42 18.88 11.40
C GLY A 167 12.16 18.05 12.43
N THR A 168 11.46 17.60 13.45
CA THR A 168 12.00 16.70 14.47
C THR A 168 11.61 15.27 14.11
N LEU A 169 12.60 14.42 13.91
CA LEU A 169 12.44 13.00 13.62
C LEU A 169 12.62 12.19 14.90
N LEU A 170 11.60 11.41 15.26
CA LEU A 170 11.69 10.39 16.30
C LEU A 170 11.95 9.02 15.69
N VAL A 171 12.94 8.31 16.22
CA VAL A 171 13.28 6.95 15.81
C VAL A 171 13.36 6.04 17.01
N ASP A 172 12.94 4.78 16.85
CA ASP A 172 13.37 3.74 17.77
C ASP A 172 14.81 3.37 17.41
N ALA A 173 15.76 3.69 18.29
CA ALA A 173 17.18 3.43 18.03
C ALA A 173 17.50 1.93 17.99
N THR A 174 16.61 1.08 18.52
CA THR A 174 16.75 -0.39 18.52
C THR A 174 16.45 -0.97 17.15
N THR A 175 15.26 -0.66 16.62
CA THR A 175 14.81 -1.16 15.31
C THR A 175 15.29 -0.31 14.14
N ARG A 176 15.79 0.91 14.43
CA ARG A 176 16.14 1.95 13.45
C ARG A 176 14.97 2.34 12.56
N LEU A 177 13.74 2.20 13.07
CA LEU A 177 12.53 2.58 12.36
C LEU A 177 12.04 3.97 12.82
N PRO A 178 11.61 4.82 11.88
CA PRO A 178 10.92 6.06 12.21
C PRO A 178 9.64 5.79 12.99
N LEU A 179 9.42 6.57 14.05
CA LEU A 179 8.20 6.55 14.84
C LEU A 179 7.25 7.66 14.37
N THR A 180 7.77 8.87 14.25
CA THR A 180 7.01 10.03 13.76
C THR A 180 7.96 11.16 13.34
N LEU A 181 7.43 12.09 12.56
CA LEU A 181 8.11 13.28 12.06
C LEU A 181 7.10 14.43 12.07
N TRP A 182 7.48 15.56 12.65
CA TRP A 182 6.71 16.79 12.57
C TRP A 182 7.59 17.96 12.17
N GLU A 183 6.99 18.99 11.57
CA GLU A 183 7.68 20.22 11.22
C GLU A 183 7.99 21.05 12.48
N GLY A 184 9.16 21.69 12.50
CA GLY A 184 9.66 22.46 13.63
C GLY A 184 10.69 21.71 14.49
N ARG A 185 11.30 22.47 15.40
CA ARG A 185 12.32 22.01 16.37
C ARG A 185 11.93 22.37 17.80
N ASP A 186 10.63 22.42 18.05
CA ASP A 186 10.08 22.88 19.31
C ASP A 186 10.19 21.78 20.38
N ALA A 187 10.88 22.11 21.48
CA ALA A 187 11.01 21.24 22.63
C ALA A 187 9.67 21.00 23.34
N GLU A 188 8.70 21.93 23.25
CA GLU A 188 7.40 21.77 23.88
C GLU A 188 6.59 20.63 23.23
N GLN A 189 6.60 20.56 21.90
CA GLN A 189 5.96 19.47 21.16
C GLN A 189 6.60 18.11 21.48
N LEU A 190 7.93 18.05 21.58
CA LEU A 190 8.63 16.83 21.99
C LEU A 190 8.24 16.41 23.42
N ASN A 191 8.22 17.36 24.36
CA ASN A 191 7.84 17.10 25.75
C ASN A 191 6.39 16.62 25.87
N HIS A 192 5.49 17.15 25.04
CA HIS A 192 4.11 16.68 24.98
C HIS A 192 4.04 15.22 24.52
N TRP A 193 4.73 14.89 23.43
CA TRP A 193 4.77 13.54 22.90
C TRP A 193 5.31 12.53 23.93
N LEU A 194 6.37 12.89 24.66
CA LEU A 194 6.97 12.05 25.71
C LEU A 194 6.01 11.77 26.89
N ARG A 195 5.10 12.69 27.20
CA ARG A 195 4.08 12.49 28.25
C ARG A 195 2.99 11.50 27.79
N GLU A 196 2.61 11.57 26.53
CA GLU A 196 1.63 10.65 25.93
C GLU A 196 2.21 9.25 25.69
N HIS A 197 3.53 9.15 25.48
CA HIS A 197 4.25 7.91 25.14
C HIS A 197 5.41 7.66 26.10
N PRO A 198 5.15 7.24 27.36
CA PRO A 198 6.19 7.04 28.35
C PRO A 198 7.15 5.94 27.93
N VAL A 199 8.35 6.35 27.52
CA VAL A 199 9.43 5.48 27.09
C VAL A 199 9.97 4.68 28.28
N SER A 200 10.16 3.36 28.13
CA SER A 200 10.76 2.57 29.21
C SER A 200 12.19 3.03 29.44
N ARG A 201 12.45 3.67 30.58
CA ARG A 201 13.74 4.28 30.90
C ARG A 201 14.81 3.18 31.08
N SER A 202 15.69 3.01 30.09
CA SER A 202 16.94 2.27 30.31
C SER A 202 17.92 3.15 31.11
N PRO A 203 18.62 2.62 32.13
CA PRO A 203 19.49 3.40 33.02
C PRO A 203 20.79 3.94 32.38
N ALA A 204 20.95 3.89 31.04
CA ALA A 204 22.19 4.23 30.35
C ALA A 204 22.13 5.49 29.45
N ALA A 205 21.06 6.29 29.51
CA ALA A 205 21.01 7.57 28.81
C ALA A 205 21.69 8.67 29.65
N THR A 206 22.99 8.89 29.40
CA THR A 206 23.70 10.10 29.85
C THR A 206 22.93 11.32 29.36
N ALA A 207 22.67 12.26 30.28
CA ALA A 207 21.91 13.49 30.01
C ALA A 207 22.46 14.25 28.79
N PRO A 208 21.60 14.94 28.00
CA PRO A 208 22.08 15.86 26.99
C PRO A 208 22.84 17.00 27.68
N SER A 209 24.10 17.19 27.31
CA SER A 209 24.86 18.38 27.67
C SER A 209 24.17 19.63 27.11
N PRO A 210 24.03 20.72 27.87
CA PRO A 210 23.55 21.99 27.34
C PRO A 210 24.68 22.62 26.52
N THR A 211 24.66 22.42 25.20
CA THR A 211 25.44 23.25 24.27
C THR A 211 24.43 24.12 23.54
N GLY A 212 24.31 25.41 23.81
CA GLY A 212 25.40 26.38 23.91
C GLY A 212 25.64 26.93 22.50
N GLY A 213 25.15 28.14 22.25
CA GLY A 213 25.31 28.80 20.96
C GLY A 213 26.78 28.92 20.57
N ALA A 214 27.12 28.44 19.38
CA ALA A 214 28.31 28.87 18.67
C ALA A 214 28.17 28.55 17.18
N SER A 215 27.96 29.62 16.41
CA SER A 215 28.28 29.71 14.99
C SER A 215 29.51 28.87 14.60
N ARG A 216 29.31 27.90 13.70
CA ARG A 216 30.31 27.55 12.69
C ARG A 216 29.60 27.40 11.35
N ARG A 217 29.84 28.38 10.48
CA ARG A 217 29.62 28.27 9.03
C ARG A 217 30.33 27.01 8.55
N ALA A 218 29.59 26.05 8.02
CA ALA A 218 30.13 25.02 7.15
C ALA A 218 29.43 25.19 5.79
N HIS A 219 30.20 25.65 4.81
CA HIS A 219 29.80 25.62 3.41
C HIS A 219 29.50 24.18 2.97
N PRO A 220 28.51 23.96 2.09
CA PRO A 220 28.23 22.63 1.57
C PRO A 220 29.32 22.24 0.58
N THR A 221 30.12 21.24 0.94
CA THR A 221 30.98 20.55 -0.04
C THR A 221 30.19 19.36 -0.58
N PRO A 222 29.92 19.26 -1.89
CA PRO A 222 29.22 18.12 -2.45
C PRO A 222 30.14 16.89 -2.50
N CYS A 223 29.64 15.73 -2.04
CA CYS A 223 30.30 14.44 -2.27
C CYS A 223 30.42 14.18 -3.77
N ARG A 224 31.62 14.36 -4.34
CA ARG A 224 32.01 13.79 -5.64
C ARG A 224 32.66 12.44 -5.40
N SER A 225 32.04 11.39 -5.92
CA SER A 225 32.69 10.09 -6.12
C SER A 225 33.76 10.22 -7.20
N ALA A 226 35.02 10.08 -6.83
CA ALA A 226 36.13 9.96 -7.76
C ALA A 226 36.35 8.47 -8.09
N THR A 227 36.06 8.08 -9.33
CA THR A 227 36.68 6.92 -9.98
C THR A 227 37.86 7.45 -10.80
N ALA A 228 39.09 7.16 -10.35
CA ALA A 228 40.29 7.41 -11.13
C ALA A 228 40.42 6.33 -12.21
N SER A 229 40.56 6.77 -13.45
CA SER A 229 41.09 5.99 -14.56
C SER A 229 42.60 6.20 -14.59
N SER A 230 43.35 5.11 -14.73
CA SER A 230 44.73 5.15 -15.22
C SER A 230 45.00 3.89 -16.01
N ALA A 231 45.11 4.04 -17.33
CA ALA A 231 45.92 3.20 -18.19
C ALA A 231 46.81 4.16 -19.00
N PRO A 232 48.05 3.75 -19.32
CA PRO A 232 49.04 4.59 -20.00
C PRO A 232 48.69 4.92 -21.46
#